data_AF-A0A1H9WRD9-F1
#
_entry.id   AF-A0A1H9WRD9-F1
#
_cell.length_a   1.000
_cell.length_b   1.000
_cell.length_c   1.000
_cell.angle_alpha   90.00
_cell.angle_beta   90.00
_cell.angle_gamma   90.00
#
_symmetry.space_group_name_H-M   'P 1'
#
loop_
_entity.id
_entity.type
_entity.pdbx_description
1 polymer ?
#
loop_
_entity_poly.entity_id
_entity_poly.type
_entity_poly.pdbx_seq_one_letter_code
_entity_poly.pdbx_strand_id
1 'polypeptide(L)' 'MSEDRGAYVPEDLDYEGLDEDNLQKDPLEEGMDPPEDWAGSTKYGMTEYEQAHPRPLDERLAEERGDAGETGA' A
#
# COMPACT_ATOMS: atom_id res chain seq x y z
N MET A 1 27.67 -11.53 -28.98
CA MET A 1 27.77 -12.43 -27.81
C MET A 1 27.36 -11.59 -26.62
N SER A 2 26.21 -11.92 -26.03
CA SER A 2 25.64 -11.16 -24.91
C SER A 2 26.25 -11.72 -23.64
N GLU A 3 27.26 -11.06 -23.10
CA GLU A 3 27.71 -11.35 -21.74
C GLU A 3 26.70 -10.74 -20.78
N ASP A 4 25.85 -11.61 -20.25
CA ASP A 4 25.06 -11.38 -19.04
C ASP A 4 26.06 -11.15 -17.91
N ARG A 5 26.41 -9.88 -17.69
CA ARG A 5 27.29 -9.48 -16.61
C ARG A 5 26.41 -9.37 -15.36
N GLY A 6 26.12 -10.51 -14.74
CA GLY A 6 25.53 -10.55 -13.41
C GLY A 6 26.31 -9.60 -12.50
N ALA A 7 25.58 -8.77 -11.75
CA ALA A 7 26.19 -7.81 -10.83
C ALA A 7 27.17 -8.56 -9.91
N TYR A 8 28.42 -8.13 -9.85
CA TYR A 8 29.40 -8.72 -8.96
C TYR A 8 28.98 -8.42 -7.52
N VAL A 9 28.53 -9.45 -6.81
CA VAL A 9 28.19 -9.38 -5.38
C VAL A 9 29.36 -10.01 -4.62
N PRO A 10 30.20 -9.23 -3.91
CA PRO A 10 31.27 -9.77 -3.10
C PRO A 10 30.78 -10.88 -2.16
N GLU A 11 31.53 -11.97 -2.06
CA GLU A 11 31.12 -13.13 -1.23
C GLU A 11 31.08 -12.80 0.26
N ASP A 12 31.82 -11.76 0.69
CA ASP A 12 31.84 -11.26 2.07
C ASP A 12 30.84 -10.13 2.31
N LEU A 13 29.87 -9.91 1.41
CA LEU A 13 28.78 -9.00 1.70
C LEU A 13 27.88 -9.59 2.77
N ASP A 14 27.71 -8.82 3.84
CA ASP A 14 26.71 -9.10 4.85
C ASP A 14 25.33 -8.72 4.31
N TYR A 15 24.59 -9.73 3.83
CA TYR A 15 23.26 -9.55 3.27
C TYR A 15 22.23 -9.16 4.33
N GLU A 16 22.39 -9.60 5.58
CA GLU A 16 21.50 -9.23 6.69
C GLU A 16 21.66 -7.73 7.01
N GLY A 17 22.87 -7.17 6.86
CA GLY A 17 23.09 -5.73 6.97
C GLY A 17 22.40 -4.89 5.91
N LEU A 18 21.87 -5.50 4.83
CA LEU A 18 21.05 -4.85 3.81
C LEU A 18 19.55 -4.94 4.10
N ASP A 19 19.15 -5.58 5.20
CA ASP A 19 17.77 -5.63 5.63
C ASP A 19 17.26 -4.23 6.01
N GLU A 20 15.96 -4.04 5.84
CA GLU A 20 15.30 -2.73 5.96
C GLU A 20 15.42 -2.14 7.37
N ASP A 21 15.41 -2.98 8.40
CA ASP A 21 15.61 -2.61 9.80
C ASP A 21 17.02 -2.06 10.06
N ASN A 22 18.03 -2.63 9.41
CA ASN A 22 19.43 -2.17 9.47
C ASN A 22 19.67 -0.91 8.62
N LEU A 23 18.99 -0.80 7.47
CA LEU A 23 19.06 0.37 6.60
C LEU A 23 18.24 1.56 7.12
N GLN A 24 17.55 1.41 8.26
CA GLN A 24 16.62 2.40 8.83
C GLN A 24 15.61 2.88 7.79
N LYS A 25 15.28 2.02 6.83
CA LYS A 25 14.20 2.26 5.88
C LYS A 25 12.98 1.57 6.44
N ASP A 26 11.95 2.34 6.71
CA ASP A 26 10.65 1.75 6.97
C ASP A 26 10.01 1.43 5.59
N PRO A 27 9.84 0.16 5.21
CA PRO A 27 9.19 -0.20 3.95
C PRO A 27 7.74 0.32 3.86
N LEU A 28 7.11 0.63 5.00
CA LEU A 28 5.78 1.24 5.05
C LEU A 28 5.83 2.75 4.86
N GLU A 29 6.99 3.41 5.01
CA GLU A 29 7.12 4.86 4.83
C GLU A 29 6.84 5.30 3.39
N GLU A 30 7.24 4.51 2.39
CA GLU A 30 6.88 4.75 0.99
C GLU A 30 5.37 4.55 0.73
N GLY A 31 4.71 3.72 1.53
CA GLY A 31 3.27 3.46 1.46
C GLY A 31 2.40 4.29 2.40
N MET A 32 3.01 5.12 3.25
CA MET A 32 2.31 5.92 4.26
C MET A 32 1.52 7.06 3.62
N ASP A 33 2.12 7.72 2.63
CA ASP A 33 1.45 8.78 1.88
C ASP A 33 0.75 8.17 0.66
N PRO A 34 -0.57 8.32 0.53
CA PRO A 34 -1.26 7.93 -0.69
C PRO A 34 -0.69 8.76 -1.88
N PRO A 35 -0.73 8.22 -3.10
CA PRO A 35 -0.28 8.94 -4.29
C PRO A 35 -0.85 10.36 -4.37
N GLU A 36 -0.08 11.28 -4.95
CA GLU A 36 -0.61 12.59 -5.30
C GLU A 36 -1.88 12.42 -6.15
N ASP A 37 -2.88 13.27 -5.88
CA ASP A 37 -4.20 13.24 -6.53
C ASP A 37 -5.05 11.98 -6.30
N TRP A 38 -4.86 11.27 -5.18
CA TRP A 38 -5.80 10.22 -4.81
C TRP A 38 -7.23 10.78 -4.63
N ALA A 39 -8.20 10.06 -5.19
CA ALA A 39 -9.61 10.38 -5.04
C ALA A 39 -10.39 9.17 -4.53
N GLY A 40 -11.27 9.40 -3.56
CA GLY A 40 -12.24 8.39 -3.14
C GLY A 40 -13.17 8.02 -4.30
N SER A 41 -13.53 6.74 -4.41
CA SER A 41 -14.47 6.28 -5.44
C SER A 41 -15.52 5.35 -4.84
N THR A 42 -16.74 5.45 -5.36
CA THR A 42 -17.84 4.52 -5.08
C THR A 42 -18.21 3.80 -6.37
N LYS A 43 -19.12 2.82 -6.29
CA LYS A 43 -19.69 2.13 -7.48
C LYS A 43 -20.19 3.09 -8.57
N TYR A 44 -20.63 4.28 -8.18
CA TYR A 44 -21.23 5.27 -9.07
C TYR A 44 -20.31 6.47 -9.36
N GLY A 45 -19.08 6.46 -8.85
CA GLY A 45 -18.20 7.64 -8.82
C GLY A 45 -18.47 8.54 -7.62
N MET A 46 -17.67 9.60 -7.49
CA MET A 46 -17.78 10.60 -6.42
C MET A 46 -17.31 11.96 -6.95
N THR A 47 -17.99 13.03 -6.56
CA THR A 47 -17.57 14.41 -6.88
C THR A 47 -16.61 14.95 -5.81
N GLU A 48 -15.83 15.98 -6.15
CA GLU A 48 -14.92 16.64 -5.19
C GLU A 48 -15.66 17.18 -3.97
N TYR A 49 -16.87 17.73 -4.18
CA TYR A 49 -17.69 18.23 -3.07
C TYR A 49 -18.09 17.11 -2.12
N GLU A 50 -18.54 15.98 -2.64
CA GLU A 50 -18.91 14.83 -1.81
C GLU A 50 -17.69 14.25 -1.08
N GLN A 51 -16.51 14.26 -1.70
CA GLN A 51 -15.27 13.82 -1.06
C GLN A 51 -14.89 14.73 0.11
N ALA A 52 -15.03 16.05 -0.04
CA ALA A 52 -14.76 17.03 1.01
C ALA A 52 -15.81 17.02 2.13
N HIS A 53 -17.02 16.52 1.85
CA HIS A 53 -18.15 16.49 2.79
C HIS A 53 -18.69 15.05 2.93
N PRO A 54 -17.89 14.14 3.50
CA PRO A 54 -18.28 12.74 3.59
C PRO A 54 -19.50 12.57 4.49
N ARG A 55 -20.36 11.60 4.12
CA ARG A 55 -21.43 11.11 5.00
C ARG A 55 -20.85 10.53 6.29
N PRO A 56 -21.63 10.47 7.39
CA PRO A 56 -21.22 9.84 8.64
C PRO A 56 -20.66 8.43 8.40
N LEU A 57 -19.61 8.07 9.16
CA LEU A 57 -18.93 6.79 8.99
C LEU A 57 -19.88 5.59 9.16
N ASP A 58 -20.79 5.66 10.14
CA ASP A 58 -21.75 4.59 10.42
C ASP A 58 -22.65 4.28 9.22
N GLU A 59 -23.09 5.30 8.49
CA GLU A 59 -23.92 5.12 7.30
C GLU A 59 -23.14 4.43 6.18
N ARG A 60 -21.87 4.79 6.00
CA ARG A 60 -20.99 4.18 5.00
C ARG A 60 -20.67 2.72 5.33
N LEU A 61 -20.41 2.42 6.60
CA LEU A 61 -20.12 1.05 7.06
C LEU A 61 -21.33 0.14 6.90
N ALA A 62 -22.55 0.65 7.10
CA ALA A 62 -23.78 -0.11 6.90
C ALA A 62 -24.02 -0.52 5.43
N GLU A 63 -23.38 0.16 4.47
CA GLU A 63 -23.43 -0.20 3.04
C GLU A 63 -22.47 -1.34 2.68
N GLU A 64 -21.45 -1.59 3.49
CA GLU A 64 -20.49 -2.67 3.25
C GLU A 64 -21.14 -4.04 3.42
N ARG A 65 -20.92 -4.90 2.43
CA ARG A 65 -21.34 -6.31 2.49
C ARG A 65 -20.13 -7.16 2.82
N GLY A 66 -20.05 -7.62 4.07
CA GLY A 66 -19.05 -8.62 4.46
C GLY A 66 -19.17 -9.89 3.60
N ASP A 67 -18.04 -10.56 3.35
CA ASP A 67 -18.07 -11.82 2.63
C ASP A 67 -18.67 -12.91 3.52
N ALA A 68 -19.66 -13.65 3.01
CA ALA A 68 -20.50 -14.55 3.80
C ALA A 68 -19.79 -15.85 4.25
N GLY A 69 -18.49 -15.99 3.96
CA GLY A 69 -17.67 -17.16 4.28
C GLY A 69 -16.47 -16.87 5.19
N GLU A 70 -16.19 -15.62 5.53
CA GLU A 70 -15.10 -15.29 6.44
C GLU A 70 -15.60 -15.46 7.88
N THR A 71 -15.38 -16.65 8.45
CA THR A 71 -15.34 -16.76 9.90
C THR A 71 -14.11 -16.00 10.36
N GLY A 72 -14.30 -14.73 10.74
CA GLY A 72 -13.32 -14.02 11.55
C GLY A 72 -12.89 -14.95 12.69
N ALA A 73 -11.57 -15.09 12.84
CA ALA A 73 -10.88 -16.07 13.68
C ALA A 73 -11.52 -16.37 15.05
#